data_AF-A0A1X1T6F0-F1
#
_entry.id   AF-A0A1X1T6F0-F1
#
_cell.length_a   1.000
_cell.length_b   1.000
_cell.length_c   1.000
_cell.angle_alpha   90.00
_cell.angle_beta   90.00
_cell.angle_gamma   90.00
#
_symmetry.space_group_name_H-M   'P 1'
#
loop_
_entity.id
_entity.type
_entity.pdbx_description
1 polymer ?
#
loop_
_entity_poly.entity_id
_entity_poly.type
_entity_poly.pdbx_seq_one_letter_code
_entity_poly.pdbx_strand_id
1 'polypeptide(L)'
;MTGTVVHAAAMSTSQALAMARADIHSAVNSDTSHRRTQYALSARDSAATVLLEPGSTAIERSYAEYYFVEADTILASNDRC
;
A
#
# COMPACT_ATOMS: atom_id res chain seq x y z
N MET A 1 36.79 -9.27 0.23
CA MET A 1 35.95 -8.22 0.81
C MET A 1 34.62 -8.21 0.08
N THR A 2 33.67 -9.04 0.50
CA THR A 2 32.29 -9.01 -0.01
C THR A 2 31.46 -8.26 1.01
N GLY A 3 31.26 -6.96 0.77
CA GLY A 3 30.40 -6.13 1.61
C GLY A 3 28.98 -6.69 1.54
N THR A 4 28.44 -7.08 2.69
CA THR A 4 27.00 -7.27 2.87
C THR A 4 26.33 -5.94 2.56
N VAL A 5 25.71 -5.87 1.38
CA VAL A 5 24.76 -4.79 1.07
C VAL A 5 23.59 -4.99 2.03
N VAL A 6 23.57 -4.19 3.09
CA VAL A 6 22.44 -4.09 4.01
C VAL A 6 21.29 -3.56 3.16
N HIS A 7 20.34 -4.41 2.79
CA HIS A 7 19.12 -3.98 2.13
C HIS A 7 18.49 -2.89 3.01
N ALA A 8 18.23 -1.71 2.45
CA ALA A 8 17.41 -0.71 3.11
C ALA A 8 16.17 -1.43 3.64
N ALA A 9 15.97 -1.40 4.97
CA ALA A 9 15.04 -2.24 5.71
C ALA A 9 13.82 -2.64 4.86
N ALA A 10 13.88 -3.82 4.24
CA ALA A 10 12.78 -4.32 3.45
C ALA A 10 11.63 -4.47 4.44
N MET A 11 10.60 -3.64 4.30
CA MET A 11 9.42 -3.78 5.13
C MET A 11 8.91 -5.20 4.94
N SER A 12 8.64 -5.88 6.05
CA SER A 12 7.98 -7.18 5.95
C SER A 12 6.65 -7.00 5.24
N THR A 13 6.21 -8.03 4.52
CA THR A 13 4.87 -8.10 3.92
C THR A 13 3.78 -7.73 4.92
N SER A 14 3.91 -8.18 6.16
CA SER A 14 3.00 -7.83 7.26
C SER A 14 2.97 -6.34 7.61
N GLN A 15 4.12 -5.66 7.60
CA GLN A 15 4.19 -4.22 7.83
C GLN A 15 3.58 -3.45 6.67
N ALA A 16 3.90 -3.84 5.43
CA ALA A 16 3.33 -3.23 4.23
C ALA A 16 1.80 -3.37 4.18
N LEU A 17 1.25 -4.54 4.54
CA LEU A 17 -0.20 -4.73 4.67
C LEU A 17 -0.83 -3.85 5.77
N ALA A 18 -0.17 -3.72 6.93
CA ALA A 18 -0.66 -2.89 8.02
C ALA A 18 -0.72 -1.41 7.62
N MET A 19 0.29 -0.92 6.90
CA MET A 19 0.31 0.44 6.37
C MET A 19 -0.75 0.64 5.29
N ALA A 20 -0.87 -0.28 4.33
CA ALA A 20 -1.88 -0.18 3.28
C ALA A 20 -3.30 -0.06 3.86
N ARG A 21 -3.60 -0.87 4.88
CA ARG A 21 -4.87 -0.79 5.60
C ARG A 21 -5.06 0.55 6.33
N ALA A 22 -4.04 1.00 7.06
CA ALA A 22 -4.11 2.26 7.82
C ALA A 22 -4.29 3.48 6.89
N ASP A 23 -3.63 3.46 5.74
CA ASP A 23 -3.70 4.53 4.75
C ASP A 23 -5.05 4.53 4.03
N ILE A 24 -5.64 3.37 3.69
CA ILE A 24 -7.03 3.31 3.19
C ILE A 24 -8.00 3.93 4.20
N HIS A 25 -7.88 3.56 5.48
CA HIS A 25 -8.72 4.17 6.52
C HIS A 25 -8.50 5.69 6.62
N SER A 26 -7.25 6.16 6.49
CA SER A 26 -6.93 7.58 6.52
C SER A 26 -7.46 8.32 5.28
N ALA A 27 -7.44 7.67 4.11
CA ALA A 27 -7.98 8.20 2.87
C ALA A 27 -9.49 8.35 2.94
N VAL A 28 -10.22 7.34 3.43
CA VAL A 28 -11.69 7.39 3.58
C VAL A 28 -12.12 8.51 4.52
N ASN A 29 -11.38 8.73 5.60
CA ASN A 29 -11.73 9.71 6.64
C ASN A 29 -11.15 11.12 6.38
N SER A 30 -10.46 11.35 5.28
CA SER A 30 -9.82 12.64 5.01
C SER A 30 -10.78 13.66 4.39
N ASP A 31 -10.81 14.85 4.97
CA ASP A 31 -11.69 15.95 4.55
C ASP A 31 -11.29 16.61 3.23
N THR A 32 -10.01 16.53 2.85
CA THR A 32 -9.49 17.19 1.65
C THR A 32 -9.12 16.18 0.57
N SER A 33 -9.48 16.49 -0.69
CA SER A 33 -9.14 15.65 -1.85
C SER A 33 -7.63 15.38 -1.91
N HIS A 34 -6.81 16.38 -1.61
CA HIS A 34 -5.36 16.23 -1.58
C HIS A 34 -4.88 15.16 -0.58
N ARG A 35 -5.37 15.18 0.67
CA ARG A 35 -5.00 14.17 1.67
C ARG A 35 -5.55 12.80 1.33
N ARG A 36 -6.79 12.72 0.82
CA ARG A 36 -7.36 11.47 0.32
C ARG A 36 -6.46 10.83 -0.74
N THR A 37 -6.02 11.61 -1.72
CA THR A 37 -5.13 11.14 -2.78
C THR A 37 -3.75 10.74 -2.25
N GLN A 38 -3.16 11.50 -1.34
CA GLN A 38 -1.87 11.13 -0.74
C GLN A 38 -1.94 9.78 -0.02
N TYR A 39 -2.95 9.58 0.83
CA TYR A 39 -3.12 8.31 1.54
C TYR A 39 -3.45 7.16 0.58
N ALA A 40 -4.29 7.38 -0.42
CA ALA A 40 -4.60 6.33 -1.40
C ALA A 40 -3.37 5.92 -2.23
N LEU A 41 -2.50 6.86 -2.63
CA LEU A 41 -1.23 6.53 -3.28
C LEU A 41 -0.30 5.73 -2.36
N SER A 42 -0.14 6.16 -1.11
CA SER A 42 0.66 5.45 -0.10
C SER A 42 0.16 4.01 0.13
N ALA A 43 -1.16 3.83 0.22
CA ALA A 43 -1.78 2.52 0.35
C ALA A 43 -1.49 1.63 -0.86
N ARG A 44 -1.60 2.20 -2.07
CA ARG A 44 -1.35 1.48 -3.32
C ARG A 44 0.10 1.00 -3.42
N ASP A 45 1.06 1.85 -3.08
CA ASP A 45 2.49 1.51 -3.11
C ASP A 45 2.86 0.46 -2.05
N SER A 46 2.25 0.56 -0.87
CA SER A 46 2.41 -0.43 0.21
C SER A 46 1.84 -1.79 -0.19
N ALA A 47 0.64 -1.82 -0.79
CA ALA A 47 0.06 -3.04 -1.34
C ALA A 47 0.91 -3.62 -2.48
N ALA A 48 1.40 -2.78 -3.40
CA ALA A 48 2.26 -3.21 -4.51
C ALA A 48 3.55 -3.87 -4.02
N THR A 49 4.13 -3.39 -2.91
CA THR A 49 5.32 -4.01 -2.28
C THR A 49 5.06 -5.49 -1.95
N VAL A 50 3.89 -5.84 -1.42
CA VAL A 50 3.52 -7.23 -1.11
C VAL A 50 3.26 -8.05 -2.37
N LEU A 51 2.65 -7.45 -3.40
CA LEU A 51 2.37 -8.13 -4.67
C LEU A 51 3.64 -8.46 -5.46
N LEU A 52 4.67 -7.63 -5.33
CA LEU A 52 5.97 -7.79 -5.98
C LEU A 52 6.92 -8.69 -5.18
N GLU A 53 6.70 -8.87 -3.88
CA GLU A 53 7.50 -9.74 -3.01
C GLU A 53 7.26 -11.23 -3.36
N PRO A 54 8.28 -11.97 -3.84
CA PRO A 54 8.13 -13.37 -4.22
C PRO A 54 7.77 -14.30 -3.06
N GLY A 55 8.17 -13.96 -1.84
CA GLY A 55 7.89 -14.74 -0.63
C GLY A 55 6.49 -14.56 -0.05
N SER A 56 5.67 -13.65 -0.58
CA SER A 56 4.32 -13.38 -0.07
C SER A 56 3.44 -14.62 -0.13
N THR A 57 2.83 -14.97 1.00
CA THR A 57 1.84 -16.05 1.08
C THR A 57 0.60 -15.71 0.26
N ALA A 58 -0.17 -16.72 -0.12
CA ALA A 58 -1.41 -16.52 -0.86
C ALA A 58 -2.39 -15.57 -0.14
N ILE A 59 -2.48 -15.67 1.19
CA ILE A 59 -3.34 -14.80 2.00
C ILE A 59 -2.85 -13.35 1.98
N GLU A 60 -1.55 -13.12 2.12
CA GLU A 60 -0.98 -11.77 2.04
C GLU A 60 -1.20 -11.14 0.66
N ARG A 61 -1.03 -11.92 -0.42
CA ARG A 61 -1.35 -11.47 -1.78
C ARG A 61 -2.82 -11.11 -1.93
N SER A 62 -3.75 -11.93 -1.42
CA SER A 62 -5.19 -11.61 -1.46
C SER A 62 -5.52 -10.31 -0.71
N TYR A 63 -4.92 -10.06 0.46
CA TYR A 63 -5.10 -8.78 1.15
C TYR A 63 -4.50 -7.61 0.37
N ALA A 64 -3.32 -7.79 -0.21
CA ALA A 64 -2.67 -6.76 -1.00
C ALA A 64 -3.46 -6.42 -2.26
N GLU A 65 -4.00 -7.41 -2.97
CA GLU A 65 -4.89 -7.19 -4.13
C GLU A 65 -6.14 -6.40 -3.72
N TYR A 66 -6.76 -6.80 -2.62
CA TYR A 66 -7.92 -6.11 -2.07
C TYR A 66 -7.60 -4.63 -1.75
N TYR A 67 -6.51 -4.36 -1.04
CA TYR A 67 -6.11 -2.99 -0.70
C TYR A 67 -5.68 -2.18 -1.93
N PHE A 68 -5.03 -2.80 -2.91
CA PHE A 68 -4.64 -2.14 -4.15
C PHE A 68 -5.86 -1.65 -4.93
N VAL A 69 -6.88 -2.51 -5.09
CA VAL A 69 -8.13 -2.17 -5.77
C VAL A 69 -8.91 -1.09 -5.02
N GLU A 70 -8.95 -1.17 -3.69
CA GLU A 70 -9.64 -0.15 -2.87
C GLU A 70 -8.95 1.22 -2.99
N ALA A 71 -7.61 1.25 -2.92
CA ALA A 71 -6.83 2.47 -3.14
C ALA A 71 -7.08 3.07 -4.54
N ASP A 72 -7.07 2.25 -5.60
CA ASP A 72 -7.32 2.71 -6.96
C ASP A 72 -8.74 3.26 -7.16
N THR A 73 -9.72 2.65 -6.48
CA THR A 73 -11.11 3.13 -6.48
C THR A 73 -11.24 4.50 -5.82
N ILE A 74 -10.52 4.76 -4.73
CA ILE A 74 -10.48 6.07 -4.07
C ILE A 74 -9.85 7.12 -4.99
N LEU A 75 -8.73 6.79 -5.65
CA LEU A 75 -8.07 7.68 -6.61
C LEU A 75 -9.00 8.05 -7.77
N ALA A 76 -9.63 7.04 -8.40
CA ALA A 76 -10.56 7.24 -9.49
C ALA A 76 -11.82 8.03 -9.09
N SER A 77 -12.18 8.04 -7.80
CA SER A 77 -13.29 8.82 -7.28
C SER A 77 -12.90 10.28 -7.02
N ASN A 78 -11.65 10.53 -6.61
CA ASN A 78 -11.14 11.88 -6.38
C ASN A 78 -10.85 12.65 -7.67
N ASP A 79 -10.45 11.96 -8.75
CA ASP A 79 -10.18 12.59 -10.06
C ASP A 79 -11.44 13.13 -10.75
N ARG A 80 -12.63 12.76 -10.28
CA ARG A 80 -13.94 13.17 -10.84
C ARG A 80 -14.56 14.40 -10.15
N CYS A 81 -13.88 15.00 -9.18
CA CYS A 81 -14.32 16.17 -8.42
C CYS A 81 -13.52 17.42 -8.79
#